data_AF-A0A6V7IIF5-F1
#
_entry.id   AF-A0A6V7IIF5-F1
#
_cell.length_a   1.000
_cell.length_b   1.000
_cell.length_c   1.000
_cell.angle_alpha   90.00
_cell.angle_beta   90.00
_cell.angle_gamma   90.00
#
_symmetry.space_group_name_H-M   'P 1'
#
loop_
_entity.id
_entity.type
_entity.pdbx_description
1 polymer ?
#
loop_
_entity_poly.entity_id
_entity_poly.type
_entity_poly.pdbx_seq_one_letter_code
_entity_poly.pdbx_strand_id
1 'polypeptide(L)'
;MNLRDVICPICRGILIEPVTLPCTHNLCLRCLKGTFEHNSLSCPLCRVRVGSWLRSATKSERLVNNDLWDLIKARFPKEIQNKHGNGDDGTNDN
;
A
#
# COMPACT_ATOMS: atom_id res chain seq x y z
N MET A 1 14.01 1.70 -12.61
CA MET A 1 13.16 1.89 -11.42
C MET A 1 14.00 2.62 -10.39
N ASN A 2 13.50 3.74 -9.89
CA ASN A 2 14.13 4.59 -8.88
C ASN A 2 13.34 4.49 -7.57
N LEU A 3 13.95 4.91 -6.45
CA LEU A 3 13.31 4.88 -5.14
C LEU A 3 11.96 5.60 -5.10
N ARG A 4 11.88 6.77 -5.75
CA ARG A 4 10.66 7.60 -5.87
C ARG A 4 9.49 6.90 -6.56
N ASP A 5 9.76 5.90 -7.40
CA ASP A 5 8.71 5.13 -8.09
C ASP A 5 7.99 4.16 -7.13
N VAL A 6 8.54 3.95 -5.93
CA VAL A 6 8.02 3.04 -4.91
C VAL A 6 7.88 3.67 -3.53
N ILE A 7 7.64 4.98 -3.50
CA ILE A 7 7.21 5.66 -2.28
C ILE A 7 5.68 5.62 -2.21
N CYS A 8 5.18 5.18 -1.06
CA CYS A 8 3.76 5.23 -0.75
C CYS A 8 3.31 6.70 -0.64
N PRO A 9 2.30 7.14 -1.41
CA PRO A 9 1.80 8.51 -1.36
C PRO A 9 1.09 8.84 -0.05
N ILE A 10 0.66 7.82 0.70
CA ILE A 10 -0.07 7.99 1.97
C ILE A 10 0.89 8.18 3.13
N CYS A 11 1.76 7.20 3.40
CA CYS A 11 2.70 7.26 4.53
C CYS A 11 4.05 7.90 4.19
N ARG A 12 4.25 8.34 2.93
CA ARG A 12 5.48 8.98 2.42
C ARG A 12 6.77 8.18 2.62
N GLY A 13 6.66 6.87 2.80
CA GLY A 13 7.79 5.95 2.94
C GLY A 13 7.75 4.85 1.87
N ILE A 14 8.84 4.08 1.73
CA ILE A 14 8.90 2.99 0.74
C ILE A 14 7.70 2.04 0.88
N LEU A 15 7.15 1.57 -0.23
CA LEU A 15 6.02 0.63 -0.22
C LEU A 15 6.39 -0.63 0.57
N ILE A 16 5.51 -1.06 1.47
CA ILE A 16 5.59 -2.35 2.19
C ILE A 16 4.32 -3.11 1.84
N GLU A 17 4.49 -4.34 1.35
CA GLU A 17 3.39 -5.15 0.81
C GLU A 17 2.54 -4.31 -0.16
N PRO A 18 3.13 -3.84 -1.28
CA PRO A 18 2.48 -2.93 -2.20
C PRO A 18 1.18 -3.52 -2.74
N VAL A 19 0.13 -2.72 -2.79
CA VAL A 19 -1.12 -3.02 -3.46
C VAL A 19 -1.23 -2.12 -4.69
N THR A 20 -1.40 -2.73 -5.86
CA THR A 20 -1.65 -2.02 -7.12
C THR A 20 -3.14 -1.98 -7.38
N LEU A 21 -3.73 -0.80 -7.31
CA LEU A 21 -5.13 -0.59 -7.64
C LEU A 21 -5.36 -0.74 -9.15
N PRO A 22 -6.61 -1.02 -9.61
CA PRO A 22 -6.96 -1.05 -11.03
C PRO A 22 -6.61 0.24 -11.80
N CYS A 23 -6.55 1.37 -11.10
CA CYS A 23 -6.11 2.65 -11.62
C CYS A 23 -4.58 2.86 -11.58
N THR A 24 -3.81 1.77 -11.47
CA THR A 24 -2.34 1.68 -11.46
C THR A 24 -1.60 2.38 -10.31
N HIS A 25 -2.32 3.01 -9.37
CA HIS A 25 -1.70 3.61 -8.18
C HIS A 25 -1.29 2.53 -7.17
N ASN A 26 -0.10 2.72 -6.59
CA ASN A 26 0.49 1.80 -5.62
C ASN A 26 0.49 2.43 -4.22
N LEU A 27 0.10 1.64 -3.23
CA LEU A 27 0.13 2.04 -1.82
C LEU A 27 0.43 0.82 -0.94
N CYS A 28 0.87 1.04 0.29
CA CYS A 28 1.08 -0.08 1.23
C CYS A 28 -0.25 -0.76 1.56
N LEU A 29 -0.23 -2.07 1.80
CA LEU A 29 -1.41 -2.81 2.28
C LEU A 29 -2.03 -2.16 3.53
N ARG A 30 -1.20 -1.76 4.51
CA ARG A 30 -1.68 -1.04 5.71
C ARG A 30 -2.35 0.28 5.38
N CYS A 31 -1.76 1.08 4.49
CA CYS A 31 -2.32 2.37 4.08
C CYS A 31 -3.65 2.20 3.33
N LEU A 32 -3.77 1.14 2.51
CA LEU A 32 -5.01 0.81 1.82
C LEU A 32 -6.13 0.50 2.81
N LYS A 33 -5.85 -0.37 3.79
CA LYS A 33 -6.81 -0.77 4.83
C LYS A 33 -7.31 0.46 5.60
N GLY A 34 -6.41 1.27 6.15
CA GLY A 34 -6.79 2.49 6.88
C GLY A 34 -7.52 3.54 6.02
N THR A 35 -7.20 3.66 4.73
CA THR A 35 -7.94 4.58 3.83
C THR A 35 -9.41 4.16 3.68
N PHE A 36 -9.70 2.87 3.60
CA PHE A 36 -11.05 2.38 3.32
C PHE A 36 -11.94 2.22 4.55
N GLU A 37 -11.38 2.18 5.75
CA GLU A 37 -12.16 2.25 6.99
C GLU A 37 -12.91 3.59 7.09
N HIS A 38 -12.41 4.65 6.46
CA HIS A 38 -12.97 6.01 6.56
C HIS A 38 -13.39 6.63 5.21
N ASN A 39 -13.39 5.89 4.08
CA ASN A 39 -13.63 6.46 2.73
C ASN A 39 -14.53 5.59 1.82
N SER A 40 -15.03 6.22 0.76
CA SER A 40 -15.94 5.75 -0.30
C SER A 40 -15.45 4.60 -1.22
N LEU A 41 -14.58 3.69 -0.76
CA LEU A 41 -14.00 2.59 -1.56
C LEU A 41 -13.44 3.04 -2.91
N SER A 42 -12.78 4.20 -2.91
CA SER A 42 -12.22 4.87 -4.09
C SER A 42 -10.75 5.15 -3.89
N CYS A 43 -9.97 5.12 -4.97
CA CYS A 43 -8.55 5.43 -4.94
C CYS A 43 -8.31 6.80 -4.27
N PRO A 44 -7.46 6.91 -3.25
CA PRO A 44 -7.20 8.19 -2.59
C PRO A 44 -6.50 9.22 -3.51
N LEU A 45 -5.86 8.77 -4.59
CA LEU A 45 -5.10 9.65 -5.50
C LEU A 45 -5.97 10.19 -6.64
N CYS A 46 -6.73 9.33 -7.32
CA CYS A 46 -7.48 9.70 -8.52
C CYS A 46 -8.99 9.49 -8.41
N ARG A 47 -9.50 9.09 -7.23
CA ARG A 47 -10.93 8.89 -6.94
C ARG A 47 -11.64 7.83 -7.79
N VAL A 48 -10.92 7.03 -8.57
CA VAL A 48 -11.49 5.87 -9.27
C VAL A 48 -12.08 4.89 -8.25
N ARG A 49 -13.34 4.48 -8.43
CA ARG A 49 -13.98 3.47 -7.58
C ARG A 49 -13.29 2.12 -7.74
N VAL A 50 -12.93 1.51 -6.62
CA VAL A 50 -12.25 0.19 -6.58
C VAL A 50 -12.99 -0.84 -5.74
N GLY A 51 -14.18 -0.51 -5.21
CA GLY A 51 -14.92 -1.39 -4.29
C GLY A 51 -15.21 -2.80 -4.82
N SER A 52 -15.61 -2.95 -6.09
CA SER A 52 -15.84 -4.29 -6.67
C SER A 52 -14.55 -5.10 -6.76
N TRP A 53 -13.46 -4.47 -7.19
CA TRP A 53 -12.15 -5.11 -7.23
C TRP A 53 -11.67 -5.49 -5.82
N LEU A 54 -11.83 -4.59 -4.84
CA LEU A 54 -11.41 -4.81 -3.46
C LEU A 54 -12.08 -6.03 -2.85
N ARG A 55 -13.41 -6.16 -3.01
CA ARG A 55 -14.16 -7.33 -2.51
C ARG A 55 -13.63 -8.63 -3.10
N SER A 56 -13.40 -8.68 -4.40
CA SER A 56 -12.88 -9.86 -5.09
C SER A 56 -11.44 -10.18 -4.70
N ALA A 57 -10.58 -9.16 -4.59
CA ALA A 57 -9.17 -9.27 -4.24
C ALA A 57 -8.98 -9.71 -2.78
N THR A 58 -9.78 -9.17 -1.85
CA THR A 58 -9.81 -9.62 -0.44
C THR A 58 -10.26 -11.07 -0.34
N LYS A 59 -11.34 -11.46 -1.03
CA LYS A 59 -11.84 -12.85 -1.02
C LYS A 59 -10.81 -13.85 -1.58
N SER A 60 -10.00 -13.41 -2.53
CA SER A 60 -8.98 -14.25 -3.18
C SER A 60 -7.59 -14.13 -2.53
N GLU A 61 -7.44 -13.35 -1.45
CA GLU A 61 -6.18 -13.09 -0.76
C GLU A 61 -5.05 -12.58 -1.70
N ARG A 62 -5.42 -11.81 -2.72
CA ARG A 62 -4.54 -11.32 -3.81
C ARG A 62 -4.39 -9.81 -3.85
N LEU A 63 -4.44 -9.16 -2.69
CA LEU A 63 -4.28 -7.70 -2.60
C LEU A 63 -2.85 -7.26 -2.91
N VAL A 64 -1.86 -8.01 -2.41
CA VAL A 64 -0.45 -7.67 -2.57
C VAL A 64 0.02 -7.98 -3.98
N ASN A 65 0.63 -7.00 -4.63
CA ASN A 65 1.36 -7.18 -5.88
C ASN A 65 2.73 -7.79 -5.55
N ASN A 66 2.82 -9.12 -5.61
CA ASN A 66 4.04 -9.86 -5.27
C ASN A 66 5.19 -9.56 -6.24
N ASP A 67 4.93 -9.39 -7.54
CA ASP A 67 5.97 -9.06 -8.51
C ASP A 67 6.65 -7.72 -8.18
N LEU A 68 5.85 -6.70 -7.87
CA LEU A 68 6.35 -5.41 -7.42
C LEU A 68 7.05 -5.54 -6.06
N TRP A 69 6.53 -6.37 -5.17
CA TRP A 69 7.11 -6.56 -3.85
C TRP A 69 8.50 -7.20 -3.91
N ASP A 70 8.66 -8.24 -4.72
CA ASP A 70 9.94 -8.92 -4.94
C ASP A 70 10.95 -7.97 -5.57
N LEU A 71 10.52 -7.14 -6.52
CA LEU A 71 11.37 -6.12 -7.12
C LEU A 71 11.83 -5.06 -6.10
N ILE A 72 10.94 -4.60 -5.21
CA ILE A 72 11.30 -3.65 -4.15
C ILE A 72 12.30 -4.28 -3.18
N LYS A 73 12.04 -5.51 -2.70
CA LYS A 73 12.95 -6.24 -1.81
C LYS A 73 14.33 -6.42 -2.41
N ALA A 74 14.41 -6.73 -3.70
CA ALA A 74 15.67 -6.93 -4.40
C ALA A 74 16.45 -5.62 -4.61
N ARG A 75 15.76 -4.51 -4.86
CA ARG A 75 16.40 -3.23 -5.25
C ARG A 75 16.63 -2.25 -4.11
N PHE A 76 15.78 -2.29 -3.07
CA PHE A 76 15.77 -1.30 -1.98
C PHE A 76 15.69 -1.96 -0.58
N PRO A 77 16.55 -2.96 -0.27
CA PRO A 77 16.48 -3.66 1.01
C PRO A 77 16.80 -2.77 2.21
N LYS A 78 17.64 -1.74 2.04
CA LYS A 78 18.03 -0.82 3.12
C LYS A 78 16.85 0.06 3.54
N GLU A 79 16.15 0.60 2.56
CA GLU A 79 14.99 1.47 2.74
C GLU A 79 13.83 0.74 3.41
N ILE A 80 13.66 -0.56 3.10
CA ILE A 80 12.72 -1.43 3.82
C ILE A 80 13.12 -1.55 5.29
N GLN A 81 14.39 -1.82 5.59
CA GLN A 81 14.87 -1.95 6.98
C GLN A 81 14.69 -0.64 7.76
N ASN A 82 15.05 0.50 7.16
CA ASN A 82 14.89 1.82 7.79
C ASN A 82 13.43 2.15 8.13
N LYS A 83 12.47 1.68 7.33
CA LYS A 83 11.05 1.95 7.57
C LYS A 83 10.47 1.17 8.76
N HIS A 84 10.99 -0.02 9.06
CA HIS A 84 10.52 -0.83 10.20
C HIS A 84 10.88 -0.22 11.56
N GLY A 85 11.83 0.72 11.62
CA GLY A 85 12.21 1.40 12.85
C GLY A 85 11.43 2.68 13.19
N ASN A 86 10.36 3.01 12.46
CA ASN A 86 9.74 4.35 12.56
C ASN A 86 8.20 4.35 12.35
N GLY A 87 7.47 3.30 12.74
CA GLY A 87 6.08 3.15 12.29
C GLY A 87 5.13 2.30 13.13
N ASP A 88 5.34 2.23 14.43
CA ASP A 88 4.38 1.75 15.43
C ASP A 88 4.06 2.88 16.43
N ASP A 89 3.25 3.85 15.99
CA ASP A 89 2.54 4.74 16.92
C ASP A 89 1.03 4.50 16.79
N GLY A 90 0.52 3.82 17.82
CA GLY A 90 -0.74 4.06 18.52
C GLY A 90 -2.03 4.36 17.75
N THR A 91 -2.97 3.42 17.86
CA THR A 91 -4.32 3.77 18.33
C THR A 91 -4.66 2.84 19.50
N ASN A 92 -4.43 3.33 20.72
CA ASN A 92 -5.14 2.90 21.91
C ASN A 92 -6.30 3.89 22.05
N ASP A 93 -7.50 3.48 21.63
CA ASP A 93 -8.73 4.18 21.96
C ASP A 93 -9.37 3.44 23.14
N ASN A 94 -9.57 4.23 24.19
CA ASN A 94 -10.01 3.95 25.56
C ASN A 94 -11.33 3.17 25.64
#